data_AF-A0A2V5ZLX6-F1
#
_entry.id   AF-A0A2V5ZLX6-F1
#
_cell.length_a   1.000
_cell.length_b   1.000
_cell.length_c   1.000
_cell.angle_alpha   90.00
_cell.angle_beta   90.00
_cell.angle_gamma   90.00
#
_symmetry.space_group_name_H-M   'P 1'
#
loop_
_entity.id
_entity.type
_entity.pdbx_description
1 polymer ?
#
loop_
_entity_poly.entity_id
_entity_poly.type
_entity_poly.pdbx_seq_one_letter_code
_entity_poly.pdbx_strand_id
1 'polypeptide(L)'
;MLTAAATRKPFQRLPRTVTLSLCFTLSGRIFHEMATTTRDAVEELLQTYGETGGINYLAAAASLPSRLSIEAACTELMSLMFPGFRSEALVSSEDLADTTRIRVRHLHARLKTEICRSFGKIPPDEATEAKAEEVLTEFFKQLPSVRRMLWTDIDAAYEGDPAA
;
A
#
# COMPACT_ATOMS: atom_id res chain seq x y z
N MET A 1 -63.75 -11.62 -22.50
CA MET A 1 -63.86 -11.98 -23.93
C MET A 1 -62.54 -12.62 -24.33
N LEU A 2 -62.52 -13.96 -24.39
CA LEU A 2 -62.35 -14.77 -25.61
C LEU A 2 -60.99 -14.52 -26.31
N THR A 3 -60.15 -15.46 -26.74
CA THR A 3 -60.10 -16.94 -26.76
C THR A 3 -58.78 -17.28 -27.49
N ALA A 4 -58.01 -18.28 -26.99
CA ALA A 4 -57.16 -19.30 -27.66
C ALA A 4 -56.21 -18.88 -28.85
N ALA A 5 -55.16 -19.60 -29.28
CA ALA A 5 -54.64 -20.96 -29.15
C ALA A 5 -53.15 -20.91 -29.60
N ALA A 6 -52.16 -21.39 -28.84
CA ALA A 6 -51.50 -22.70 -28.98
C ALA A 6 -51.25 -23.25 -30.40
N THR A 7 -49.97 -23.47 -30.80
CA THR A 7 -49.43 -24.68 -31.51
C THR A 7 -47.91 -24.52 -31.79
N ARG A 8 -47.00 -25.19 -31.05
CA ARG A 8 -46.24 -26.45 -31.36
C ARG A 8 -45.28 -26.39 -32.58
N LYS A 9 -43.94 -26.28 -32.38
CA LYS A 9 -42.87 -27.34 -32.41
C LYS A 9 -42.30 -27.61 -33.85
N PRO A 10 -41.15 -28.31 -34.06
CA PRO A 10 -39.75 -27.97 -33.73
C PRO A 10 -38.74 -28.29 -34.90
N PHE A 11 -37.44 -28.15 -34.63
CA PHE A 11 -36.34 -29.04 -35.10
C PHE A 11 -35.78 -28.97 -36.54
N GLN A 12 -34.53 -28.51 -36.61
CA GLN A 12 -33.35 -28.97 -37.39
C GLN A 12 -33.49 -29.43 -38.86
N ARG A 13 -32.64 -28.83 -39.72
CA ARG A 13 -31.66 -29.54 -40.57
C ARG A 13 -30.63 -28.57 -41.22
N LEU A 14 -29.35 -28.86 -40.97
CA LEU A 14 -28.12 -28.44 -41.67
C LEU A 14 -28.10 -28.94 -43.14
N PRO A 15 -27.06 -28.71 -43.99
CA PRO A 15 -25.88 -27.80 -43.91
C PRO A 15 -25.65 -27.00 -45.21
N ARG A 16 -24.69 -26.06 -45.21
CA ARG A 16 -23.72 -25.86 -46.31
C ARG A 16 -22.55 -24.99 -45.86
N THR A 17 -21.50 -25.71 -45.50
CA THR A 17 -20.06 -25.42 -45.57
C THR A 17 -19.66 -24.06 -46.17
N VAL A 18 -19.02 -23.23 -45.34
CA VAL A 18 -17.84 -22.48 -45.76
C VAL A 18 -16.78 -22.72 -44.70
N THR A 19 -15.82 -23.56 -45.05
CA THR A 19 -14.64 -23.88 -44.27
C THR A 19 -13.76 -22.63 -44.20
N LEU A 20 -13.85 -21.86 -43.10
CA LEU A 20 -12.78 -20.95 -42.71
C LEU A 20 -11.79 -21.76 -41.83
N SER A 21 -11.03 -22.61 -42.50
CA SER A 21 -9.78 -23.12 -41.94
C SER A 21 -8.73 -22.06 -42.20
N LEU A 22 -8.57 -21.12 -41.28
CA LEU A 22 -7.30 -20.41 -41.08
C LEU A 22 -7.34 -19.67 -39.74
N CYS A 23 -6.31 -19.90 -38.93
CA CYS A 23 -5.94 -19.11 -37.76
C CYS A 23 -6.67 -19.40 -36.43
N PHE A 24 -6.53 -20.62 -35.89
CA PHE A 24 -6.60 -20.82 -34.42
C PHE A 24 -5.50 -21.72 -33.84
N THR A 25 -4.53 -22.15 -34.65
CA THR A 25 -3.37 -22.94 -34.18
C THR A 25 -2.12 -22.09 -33.92
N LEU A 26 -2.08 -20.83 -34.39
CA LEU A 26 -0.96 -19.93 -34.13
C LEU A 26 -1.05 -19.25 -32.75
N SER A 27 -2.26 -19.10 -32.19
CA SER A 27 -2.45 -18.51 -30.87
C SER A 27 -1.91 -19.40 -29.76
N GLY A 28 -2.20 -20.71 -29.80
CA GLY A 28 -1.72 -21.65 -28.77
C GLY A 28 -0.19 -21.82 -28.76
N ARG A 29 0.49 -21.78 -29.92
CA ARG A 29 1.94 -21.93 -29.99
C ARG A 29 2.69 -20.68 -29.55
N ILE A 30 2.26 -19.49 -29.95
CA ILE A 30 2.89 -18.22 -29.52
C ILE A 30 2.66 -18.00 -28.02
N PHE A 31 1.47 -18.29 -27.50
CA PHE A 31 1.23 -18.21 -26.05
C PHE A 31 2.01 -19.27 -25.27
N HIS A 32 2.17 -20.49 -25.79
CA HIS A 32 2.97 -21.51 -25.14
C HIS A 32 4.47 -21.19 -25.17
N GLU A 33 4.97 -20.67 -26.29
CA GLU A 33 6.37 -20.27 -26.49
C GLU A 33 6.74 -19.05 -25.64
N MET A 34 5.88 -18.02 -25.59
CA MET A 34 6.08 -16.89 -24.65
C MET A 34 5.96 -17.33 -23.19
N ALA A 35 5.06 -18.27 -22.86
CA ALA A 35 4.94 -18.79 -21.50
C ALA A 35 6.16 -19.61 -21.06
N THR A 36 6.81 -20.34 -21.99
CA THR A 36 8.08 -21.01 -21.73
C THR A 36 9.21 -20.01 -21.59
N THR A 37 9.35 -19.04 -22.51
CA THR A 37 10.40 -18.01 -22.44
C THR A 37 10.28 -17.13 -21.20
N THR A 38 9.05 -16.80 -20.76
CA THR A 38 8.83 -16.04 -19.52
C THR A 38 9.20 -16.87 -18.29
N ARG A 39 8.92 -18.18 -18.29
CA ARG A 39 9.36 -19.09 -17.21
C ARG A 39 10.87 -19.18 -17.15
N ASP A 40 11.52 -19.35 -18.30
CA ASP A 40 12.98 -19.44 -18.40
C ASP A 40 13.65 -18.15 -17.89
N ALA A 41 13.11 -16.98 -18.27
CA ALA A 41 13.59 -15.69 -17.77
C ALA A 41 13.38 -15.50 -16.26
N VAL A 42 12.27 -15.99 -15.71
CA VAL A 42 12.03 -15.96 -14.26
C VAL A 42 13.01 -16.86 -13.52
N GLU A 43 13.27 -18.06 -14.02
CA GLU A 43 14.23 -19.00 -13.44
C GLU A 43 15.65 -18.43 -13.48
N GLU A 44 16.04 -17.81 -14.60
CA GLU A 44 17.34 -17.13 -14.73
C GLU A 44 17.46 -15.95 -13.75
N LEU A 45 16.42 -15.12 -13.61
CA LEU A 45 16.40 -14.03 -12.62
C LEU A 45 16.52 -14.57 -11.19
N LEU A 46 15.77 -15.62 -10.83
CA LEU A 46 15.86 -16.24 -9.50
C LEU A 46 17.26 -16.78 -9.22
N GLN A 47 17.90 -17.34 -10.24
CA GLN A 47 19.28 -17.80 -10.18
C GLN A 47 20.25 -16.62 -9.92
N THR A 48 20.09 -15.47 -10.60
CA THR A 48 20.91 -14.28 -10.33
C THR A 48 20.77 -13.73 -8.91
N TYR A 49 19.58 -13.87 -8.31
CA TYR A 49 19.32 -13.46 -6.92
C TYR A 49 20.09 -14.31 -5.91
N GLY A 50 20.46 -15.54 -6.26
CA GLY A 50 21.28 -16.44 -5.44
C GLY A 50 22.78 -16.28 -5.65
N GLU A 51 23.21 -15.89 -6.84
CA GLU A 51 24.64 -15.80 -7.23
C GLU A 51 25.34 -14.58 -6.64
N THR A 52 24.65 -13.45 -6.59
CA THR A 52 25.15 -12.19 -5.99
C THR A 52 24.61 -12.06 -4.57
N GLY A 53 25.20 -12.81 -3.63
CA GLY A 53 24.80 -12.93 -2.22
C GLY A 53 24.93 -11.69 -1.34
N GLY A 54 24.79 -10.48 -1.88
CA GLY A 54 24.90 -9.21 -1.14
C GLY A 54 23.58 -8.45 -0.94
N ILE A 55 22.58 -8.65 -1.81
CA ILE A 55 21.38 -7.81 -1.84
C ILE A 55 20.10 -8.60 -1.54
N ASN A 56 20.08 -9.92 -1.79
CA ASN A 56 18.91 -10.75 -1.61
C ASN A 56 18.87 -11.43 -0.23
N TYR A 57 18.82 -10.64 0.83
CA TYR A 57 18.56 -11.14 2.17
C TYR A 57 17.06 -11.22 2.41
N LEU A 58 16.32 -12.17 1.80
CA LEU A 58 14.87 -12.28 2.01
C LEU A 58 14.50 -12.43 3.50
N ALA A 59 15.32 -13.16 4.26
CA ALA A 59 15.13 -13.33 5.70
C ALA A 59 15.48 -12.08 6.52
N ALA A 60 16.52 -11.33 6.16
CA ALA A 60 16.86 -10.08 6.85
C ALA A 60 15.95 -8.92 6.42
N ALA A 61 15.53 -8.87 5.15
CA ALA A 61 14.58 -7.89 4.64
C ALA A 61 13.22 -7.98 5.36
N ALA A 62 12.79 -9.20 5.73
CA ALA A 62 11.62 -9.39 6.59
C ALA A 62 11.79 -8.79 7.99
N SER A 63 13.04 -8.57 8.45
CA SER A 63 13.34 -7.95 9.73
C SER A 63 13.72 -6.47 9.69
N LEU A 64 13.87 -5.90 8.49
CA LEU A 64 14.15 -4.48 8.33
C LEU A 64 12.87 -3.64 8.43
N PRO A 65 12.97 -2.39 8.91
CA PRO A 65 11.88 -1.43 8.84
C PRO A 65 11.36 -1.25 7.41
N SER A 66 10.05 -1.18 7.25
CA SER A 66 9.39 -1.01 5.96
C SER A 66 9.43 0.45 5.55
N ARG A 67 10.09 0.74 4.41
CA ARG A 67 10.11 2.09 3.82
C ARG A 67 8.68 2.62 3.58
N LEU A 68 7.80 1.80 3.02
CA LEU A 68 6.40 2.18 2.76
C LEU A 68 5.65 2.50 4.05
N SER A 69 5.93 1.77 5.13
CA SER A 69 5.34 2.04 6.45
C SER A 69 5.82 3.37 7.02
N ILE A 70 7.11 3.68 6.89
CA ILE A 70 7.68 4.97 7.32
C ILE A 70 7.11 6.13 6.49
N GLU A 71 6.99 5.99 5.17
CA GLU A 71 6.39 7.00 4.29
C GLU A 71 4.92 7.29 4.68
N ALA A 72 4.16 6.25 5.01
CA ALA A 72 2.80 6.39 5.53
C ALA A 72 2.79 7.11 6.91
N ALA A 73 3.71 6.75 7.81
CA ALA A 73 3.84 7.40 9.12
C ALA A 73 4.17 8.90 8.97
N CYS A 74 5.05 9.28 8.04
CA CYS A 74 5.36 10.68 7.73
C CYS A 74 4.13 11.44 7.20
N THR A 75 3.32 10.78 6.36
CA THR A 75 2.08 11.37 5.84
C THR A 75 1.04 11.60 6.95
N GLU A 76 0.89 10.64 7.86
CA GLU A 76 0.02 10.75 9.04
C GLU A 76 0.52 11.86 10.00
N LEU A 77 1.84 11.94 10.24
CA LEU A 77 2.47 13.01 11.03
C LEU A 77 2.17 14.39 10.46
N MET A 78 2.37 14.59 9.15
CA MET A 78 2.04 15.87 8.50
C MET A 78 0.57 16.24 8.69
N SER A 79 -0.32 15.25 8.61
CA SER A 79 -1.76 15.46 8.79
C SER A 79 -2.15 15.75 10.25
N LEU A 80 -1.32 15.35 11.22
CA LEU A 80 -1.46 15.72 12.64
C LEU A 80 -0.92 17.13 12.93
N MET A 81 0.18 17.52 12.29
CA MET A 81 0.78 18.84 12.48
C MET A 81 -0.09 19.95 11.87
N PHE A 82 -0.73 19.65 10.72
CA PHE A 82 -1.57 20.59 9.95
C PHE A 82 -2.96 20.00 9.68
N PRO A 83 -3.82 19.91 10.71
CA PRO A 83 -5.19 19.39 10.53
C PRO A 83 -5.96 20.28 9.54
N GLY A 84 -6.69 19.64 8.62
CA GLY A 84 -7.45 20.32 7.57
C GLY A 84 -6.66 20.72 6.32
N PHE A 85 -5.32 20.66 6.33
CA PHE A 85 -4.51 20.98 5.13
C PHE A 85 -4.47 19.84 4.11
N ARG A 86 -4.44 18.58 4.58
CA ARG A 86 -4.36 17.37 3.74
C ARG A 86 -5.51 16.39 3.95
N SER A 87 -6.56 16.79 4.66
CA SER A 87 -7.67 15.90 5.01
C SER A 87 -9.01 16.52 4.64
N GLU A 88 -10.04 15.68 4.60
CA GLU A 88 -11.43 16.12 4.45
C GLU A 88 -11.75 17.25 5.43
N ALA A 89 -12.61 18.17 4.99
CA ALA A 89 -13.02 19.32 5.79
C ALA A 89 -13.59 18.84 7.13
N LEU A 90 -12.91 19.20 8.22
CA LEU A 90 -13.41 18.93 9.57
C LEU A 90 -14.64 19.82 9.79
N VAL A 91 -15.79 19.18 10.02
CA VAL A 91 -17.09 19.87 10.09
C VAL A 91 -17.32 20.48 11.49
N SER A 92 -16.69 19.94 12.53
CA SER A 92 -16.77 20.45 13.91
C SER A 92 -15.48 20.27 14.73
N SER A 93 -15.41 20.92 15.89
CA SER A 93 -14.30 20.80 16.84
C SER A 93 -14.25 19.46 17.59
N GLU A 94 -15.41 18.82 17.78
CA GLU A 94 -15.52 17.49 18.38
C GLU A 94 -14.96 16.42 17.42
N ASP A 95 -15.32 16.52 16.13
CA ASP A 95 -14.77 15.66 15.08
C ASP A 95 -13.25 15.76 14.98
N LEU A 96 -12.69 16.96 15.19
CA LEU A 96 -11.23 17.18 15.19
C LEU A 96 -10.56 16.43 16.34
N ALA A 97 -11.11 16.48 17.56
CA ALA A 97 -10.52 15.83 18.72
C ALA A 97 -10.50 14.31 18.54
N ASP A 98 -11.62 13.71 18.11
CA ASP A 98 -11.73 12.27 17.91
C ASP A 98 -10.87 11.79 16.74
N THR A 99 -10.89 12.52 15.62
CA THR A 99 -10.03 12.25 14.47
C THR A 99 -8.55 12.29 14.86
N THR A 100 -8.16 13.27 15.68
CA THR A 100 -6.77 13.39 16.16
C THR A 100 -6.38 12.21 17.05
N ARG A 101 -7.26 11.80 17.99
CA ARG A 101 -7.01 10.63 18.85
C ARG A 101 -6.86 9.35 18.03
N ILE A 102 -7.73 9.16 17.04
CA ILE A 102 -7.68 8.00 16.12
C ILE A 102 -6.34 7.98 15.39
N ARG A 103 -5.94 9.09 14.78
CA ARG A 103 -4.66 9.22 14.05
C ARG A 103 -3.45 8.95 14.94
N VAL A 104 -3.42 9.50 16.15
CA VAL A 104 -2.33 9.25 17.10
C VAL A 104 -2.22 7.75 17.43
N ARG A 105 -3.35 7.05 17.66
CA ARG A 105 -3.32 5.60 17.91
C ARG A 105 -2.80 4.79 16.72
N HIS A 106 -3.23 5.12 15.50
CA HIS A 106 -2.74 4.44 14.29
C HIS A 106 -1.26 4.68 14.06
N LEU A 107 -0.82 5.92 14.17
CA LEU A 107 0.58 6.30 14.03
C LEU A 107 1.46 5.61 15.09
N HIS A 108 1.00 5.57 16.34
CA HIS A 108 1.68 4.88 17.43
C HIS A 108 1.88 3.38 17.12
N ALA A 109 0.81 2.66 16.75
CA ALA A 109 0.90 1.24 16.43
C ALA A 109 1.83 0.96 15.23
N ARG A 110 1.77 1.82 14.21
CA ARG A 110 2.63 1.74 13.02
C ARG A 110 4.10 1.95 13.39
N LEU A 111 4.43 3.04 14.07
CA LEU A 111 5.80 3.35 14.45
C LEU A 111 6.37 2.33 15.44
N LYS A 112 5.55 1.79 16.37
CA LYS A 112 5.98 0.75 17.32
C LYS A 112 6.53 -0.46 16.59
N THR A 113 5.81 -0.91 15.56
CA THR A 113 6.22 -2.03 14.72
C THR A 113 7.58 -1.76 14.07
N GLU A 114 7.76 -0.59 13.45
CA GLU A 114 9.01 -0.26 12.76
C GLU A 114 10.19 -0.02 13.71
N ILE A 115 9.95 0.50 14.91
CA ILE A 115 10.98 0.65 15.96
C ILE A 115 11.41 -0.73 16.47
N CYS A 116 10.47 -1.65 16.73
CA CYS A 116 10.80 -3.03 17.09
C CYS A 116 11.65 -3.72 16.00
N ARG A 117 11.30 -3.54 14.72
CA ARG A 117 12.12 -4.03 13.59
C ARG A 117 13.53 -3.44 13.59
N SER A 118 13.66 -2.15 13.91
CA SER A 118 14.96 -1.46 14.00
C SER A 118 15.86 -2.03 15.10
N PHE A 119 15.29 -2.67 16.12
CA PHE A 119 16.06 -3.39 17.16
C PHE A 119 16.46 -4.82 16.76
N GLY A 120 16.05 -5.31 15.58
CA GLY A 120 16.53 -6.57 15.00
C GLY A 120 15.94 -7.85 15.61
N LYS A 121 14.92 -7.75 16.47
CA LYS A 121 14.23 -8.90 17.08
C LYS A 121 12.82 -9.06 16.51
N ILE A 122 12.58 -10.15 15.78
CA ILE A 122 11.25 -10.52 15.25
C ILE A 122 10.97 -12.01 15.51
N PRO A 123 9.89 -12.36 16.22
CA PRO A 123 8.98 -11.45 16.91
C PRO A 123 9.72 -10.68 18.04
N PRO A 124 9.31 -9.43 18.34
CA PRO A 124 9.90 -8.70 19.45
C PRO A 124 9.60 -9.43 20.77
N ASP A 125 10.56 -9.39 21.70
CA ASP A 125 10.33 -9.81 23.08
C ASP A 125 9.75 -8.65 23.91
N GLU A 126 9.25 -8.95 25.11
CA GLU A 126 8.64 -7.97 26.01
C GLU A 126 9.57 -6.78 26.30
N ALA A 127 10.88 -7.03 26.42
CA ALA A 127 11.88 -5.98 26.62
C ALA A 127 12.01 -5.04 25.41
N THR A 128 11.97 -5.59 24.19
CA THR A 128 11.99 -4.82 22.95
C THR A 128 10.73 -3.97 22.80
N GLU A 129 9.57 -4.55 23.09
CA GLU A 129 8.30 -3.81 23.05
C GLU A 129 8.24 -2.69 24.09
N ALA A 130 8.72 -2.94 25.31
CA ALA A 130 8.79 -1.93 26.38
C ALA A 130 9.72 -0.78 25.98
N LYS A 131 10.88 -1.09 25.41
CA LYS A 131 11.82 -0.08 24.91
C LYS A 131 11.24 0.73 23.75
N ALA A 132 10.55 0.08 22.81
CA ALA A 132 9.87 0.78 21.72
C ALA A 132 8.77 1.72 22.25
N GLU A 133 8.03 1.29 23.27
CA GLU A 133 7.00 2.10 23.94
C GLU A 133 7.58 3.32 24.64
N GLU A 134 8.72 3.18 25.31
CA GLU A 134 9.44 4.29 25.95
C GLU A 134 9.85 5.35 24.92
N VAL A 135 10.48 4.93 23.82
CA VAL A 135 10.89 5.81 22.71
C VAL A 135 9.67 6.53 22.12
N LEU A 136 8.58 5.80 21.88
CA LEU A 136 7.36 6.40 21.33
C LEU A 136 6.72 7.39 22.29
N THR A 137 6.66 7.06 23.57
CA THR A 137 6.11 7.94 24.60
C THR A 137 6.84 9.28 24.60
N GLU A 138 8.17 9.24 24.53
CA GLU A 138 8.96 10.47 24.47
C GLU A 138 8.77 11.21 23.14
N PHE A 139 8.77 10.49 22.02
CA PHE A 139 8.50 11.08 20.70
C PHE A 139 7.17 11.84 20.67
N PHE A 140 6.07 11.22 21.14
CA PHE A 140 4.75 11.85 21.14
C PHE A 140 4.65 13.04 22.11
N LYS A 141 5.37 13.02 23.24
CA LYS A 141 5.45 14.18 24.16
C LYS A 141 6.08 15.41 23.51
N GLN A 142 6.99 15.22 22.56
CA GLN A 142 7.65 16.33 21.86
C GLN A 142 6.80 16.94 20.74
N LEU A 143 5.82 16.20 20.19
CA LEU A 143 5.02 16.67 19.05
C LEU A 143 4.33 18.03 19.24
N PRO A 144 3.73 18.37 20.40
CA PRO A 144 3.16 19.70 20.61
C PRO A 144 4.20 20.82 20.54
N SER A 145 5.43 20.56 20.98
CA SER A 145 6.52 21.52 20.92
C SER A 145 6.99 21.71 19.47
N VAL A 146 7.17 20.60 18.74
CA VAL A 146 7.52 20.62 17.31
C VAL A 146 6.46 21.39 16.52
N ARG A 147 5.17 21.16 16.78
CA ARG A 147 4.09 21.90 16.10
C ARG A 147 4.15 23.41 16.34
N ARG A 148 4.50 23.86 17.55
CA ARG A 148 4.68 25.30 17.84
C ARG A 148 5.86 25.89 17.08
N MET A 149 6.96 25.15 16.93
CA MET A 149 8.10 25.56 16.12
C MET A 149 7.74 25.62 14.62
N LEU A 150 7.03 24.61 14.11
CA LEU A 150 6.57 24.61 12.72
C LEU A 150 5.65 25.80 12.41
N TRP A 151 4.93 26.33 13.40
CA TRP A 151 4.13 27.53 13.21
C TRP A 151 5.00 28.76 12.93
N THR A 152 6.12 28.91 13.64
CA THR A 152 7.05 30.02 13.37
C THR A 152 7.72 29.90 12.00
N ASP A 153 7.89 28.67 11.52
CA ASP A 153 8.45 28.41 10.18
C ASP A 153 7.45 28.82 9.07
N ILE A 154 6.14 28.68 9.31
CA ILE A 154 5.11 29.17 8.38
C ILE A 154 5.18 30.69 8.27
N ASP A 155 5.19 31.39 9.41
CA ASP A 155 5.26 32.84 9.44
C ASP A 155 6.53 33.34 8.74
N ALA A 156 7.68 32.71 9.01
CA ALA A 156 8.95 33.05 8.36
C ALA A 156 8.95 32.80 6.85
N ALA A 157 8.34 31.70 6.38
CA ALA A 157 8.22 31.40 4.96
C ALA A 157 7.34 32.41 4.22
N TYR A 158 6.25 32.87 4.87
CA TYR A 158 5.36 33.89 4.33
C TYR A 158 6.04 35.26 4.23
N GLU A 159 6.67 35.72 5.32
CA GLU A 159 7.37 37.02 5.34
C GLU A 159 8.62 37.05 4.44
N GLY A 160 9.25 35.89 4.24
CA GLY A 160 10.48 35.76 3.45
C GLY A 160 10.27 35.70 1.94
N ASP A 161 9.04 35.46 1.47
CA ASP A 161 8.72 35.33 0.04
C ASP A 161 7.63 36.34 -0.37
N PRO A 162 7.98 37.44 -1.04
CA PRO A 162 7.02 38.45 -1.52
C PRO A 162 5.96 37.91 -2.51
N ALA A 163 6.12 36.68 -3.02
CA ALA A 163 5.17 36.03 -3.91
C ALA A 163 4.25 35.02 -3.21
N ALA A 164 4.42 34.78 -1.90
CA ALA A 164 3.63 33.84 -1.09
C ALA A 164 2.24 34.38 -0.68
#